data_AF-A0A074L3F4-F1
#
_entry.id   AF-A0A074L3F4-F1
#
_cell.length_a   1.000
_cell.length_b   1.000
_cell.length_c   1.000
_cell.angle_alpha   90.00
_cell.angle_beta   90.00
_cell.angle_gamma   90.00
#
_symmetry.space_group_name_H-M   'P 1'
#
loop_
_entity.id
_entity.type
_entity.pdbx_description
1 polymer ?
#
loop_
_entity_poly.entity_id
_entity_poly.type
_entity_poly.pdbx_seq_one_letter_code
_entity_poly.pdbx_strand_id
1 'polypeptide(L)'
;MKHLLIILAALTSLQSRCHAPHEPERDIYLFSYFIGNGEDGLHLSYSEDGYNFEHLAGGRSYLAPGVGKDKLMRDPNIVRGGDGKFHMVWTVSWTDKGVGYACSDDLINWSEQQFIPVMAHEPEARNTWAPEIFYDKDDDSYMIYWSTTIRGRFPETQLDADDGYNHRKYYVTTKDFKEFSETKLLYEPGFNVIDGTIIKEEGEYIMFVKDETREPAEKNIRITRSKQLTGGYGPASEPITGDYWAEGPTAAKVEGQWVVYFDKYIDKKMGAVASSDLENWTDISEKITFPKGTRHGSVVMISRDELAPLLAK
;
A
#
# COMPACT_ATOMS: atom_id res chain seq x y z
N MET A 1 -85.26 15.43 -27.17
CA MET A 1 -84.21 14.76 -26.38
C MET A 1 -82.90 14.89 -27.14
N LYS A 2 -82.01 15.78 -26.69
CA LYS A 2 -80.70 16.05 -27.29
C LYS A 2 -79.65 15.34 -26.43
N HIS A 3 -78.88 14.41 -27.01
CA HIS A 3 -77.68 13.87 -26.36
C HIS A 3 -76.45 14.42 -27.06
N LEU A 4 -75.68 15.21 -26.33
CA LEU A 4 -74.39 15.76 -26.69
C LEU A 4 -73.32 14.82 -26.13
N LEU A 5 -72.60 14.11 -26.99
CA LEU A 5 -71.43 13.32 -26.58
C LEU A 5 -70.21 14.25 -26.51
N ILE A 6 -69.62 14.41 -25.33
CA ILE A 6 -68.33 15.07 -25.14
C ILE A 6 -67.27 13.97 -25.13
N ILE A 7 -66.37 13.97 -26.12
CA ILE A 7 -65.20 13.11 -26.16
C ILE A 7 -64.06 13.86 -25.47
N LEU A 8 -63.61 13.35 -24.32
CA LEU A 8 -62.48 13.87 -23.57
C LEU A 8 -61.20 13.20 -24.08
N ALA A 9 -60.37 13.94 -24.82
CA ALA A 9 -59.05 13.45 -25.23
C ALA A 9 -58.07 13.62 -24.06
N ALA A 10 -57.62 12.51 -23.47
CA ALA A 10 -56.56 12.51 -22.47
C ALA A 10 -55.20 12.62 -23.17
N LEU A 11 -54.51 13.76 -23.02
CA LEU A 11 -53.10 13.89 -23.37
C LEU A 11 -52.25 13.20 -22.29
N THR A 12 -51.68 12.04 -22.63
CA THR A 12 -50.59 11.43 -21.85
C THR A 12 -49.27 12.08 -22.23
N SER A 13 -48.72 12.91 -21.34
CA SER A 13 -47.37 13.45 -21.48
C SER A 13 -46.34 12.35 -21.21
N LEU A 14 -45.66 11.87 -22.26
CA LEU A 14 -44.46 11.04 -22.13
C LEU A 14 -43.33 11.92 -21.55
N GLN A 15 -43.01 11.76 -20.28
CA GLN A 15 -41.77 12.30 -19.72
C GLN A 15 -40.61 11.41 -20.14
N SER A 16 -39.89 11.81 -21.19
CA SER A 16 -38.54 11.29 -21.46
C SER A 16 -37.65 11.63 -20.27
N ARG A 17 -37.35 10.62 -19.44
CA ARG A 17 -36.21 10.70 -18.51
C ARG A 17 -34.95 10.69 -19.37
N CYS A 18 -34.35 11.86 -19.57
CA CYS A 18 -32.95 11.92 -19.97
C CYS A 18 -32.15 11.19 -18.90
N HIS A 19 -31.73 9.95 -19.18
CA HIS A 19 -30.62 9.36 -18.43
C HIS A 19 -29.41 10.23 -18.75
N ALA A 20 -28.93 10.96 -17.75
CA ALA A 20 -27.58 11.48 -17.81
C ALA A 20 -26.65 10.29 -18.10
N PRO A 21 -25.68 10.42 -19.01
CA PRO A 21 -24.68 9.38 -19.18
C PRO A 21 -24.04 9.12 -17.81
N HIS A 22 -24.11 7.86 -17.35
CA HIS A 22 -23.34 7.41 -16.21
C HIS A 22 -21.89 7.63 -16.59
N GLU A 23 -21.26 8.68 -16.06
CA GLU A 23 -19.80 8.76 -16.14
C GLU A 23 -19.27 7.46 -15.54
N PRO A 24 -18.30 6.78 -16.19
CA PRO A 24 -17.71 5.59 -15.61
C PRO A 24 -17.27 5.93 -14.19
N GLU A 25 -17.66 5.11 -13.21
CA GLU A 25 -17.16 5.26 -11.84
C GLU A 25 -15.64 5.29 -11.91
N ARG A 26 -15.07 6.47 -11.68
CA ARG A 26 -13.63 6.61 -11.56
C ARG A 26 -13.26 6.14 -10.18
N ASP A 27 -12.40 5.13 -10.13
CA ASP A 27 -11.78 4.69 -8.89
C ASP A 27 -11.03 5.88 -8.26
N ILE A 28 -11.20 6.05 -6.95
CA ILE A 28 -10.52 7.04 -6.11
C ILE A 28 -9.25 6.40 -5.55
N TYR A 29 -8.14 7.13 -5.61
CA TYR A 29 -6.88 6.72 -4.99
C TYR A 29 -6.91 7.11 -3.53
N LEU A 30 -7.10 6.16 -2.63
CA LEU A 30 -6.95 6.37 -1.18
C LEU A 30 -5.51 6.04 -0.79
N PHE A 31 -4.86 6.94 -0.07
CA PHE A 31 -3.50 6.73 0.44
C PHE A 31 -3.52 6.62 1.97
N SER A 32 -3.10 5.48 2.50
CA SER A 32 -2.85 5.29 3.93
C SER A 32 -1.45 5.73 4.27
N TYR A 33 -1.26 6.52 5.32
CA TYR A 33 0.06 7.01 5.72
C TYR A 33 0.15 7.25 7.22
N PHE A 34 1.37 7.52 7.69
CA PHE A 34 1.62 7.99 9.04
C PHE A 34 2.37 9.33 9.01
N ILE A 35 2.33 10.04 10.14
CA ILE A 35 3.10 11.28 10.36
C ILE A 35 4.10 11.08 11.49
N GLY A 36 5.10 11.96 11.57
CA GLY A 36 6.09 11.92 12.64
C GLY A 36 6.82 10.58 12.69
N ASN A 37 6.71 9.89 13.82
CA ASN A 37 7.24 8.54 14.01
C ASN A 37 6.17 7.43 14.00
N GLY A 38 4.91 7.76 13.72
CA GLY A 38 3.78 6.84 13.73
C GLY A 38 3.04 6.77 15.07
N GLU A 39 3.32 7.68 16.00
CA GLU A 39 2.67 7.74 17.31
C GLU A 39 1.18 8.13 17.26
N ASP A 40 0.75 8.86 16.23
CA ASP A 40 -0.64 9.33 16.10
C ASP A 40 -1.55 8.28 15.45
N GLY A 41 -0.98 7.36 14.64
CA GLY A 41 -1.72 6.27 14.02
C GLY A 41 -1.95 6.41 12.51
N LEU A 42 -3.04 5.81 12.04
CA LEU A 42 -3.45 5.80 10.64
C LEU A 42 -3.95 7.17 10.22
N HIS A 43 -3.38 7.75 9.18
CA HIS A 43 -3.97 8.87 8.45
C HIS A 43 -4.35 8.43 7.04
N LEU A 44 -5.36 9.09 6.48
CA LEU A 44 -5.84 8.85 5.14
C LEU A 44 -5.86 10.15 4.34
N SER A 45 -5.47 10.06 3.08
CA SER A 45 -5.68 11.09 2.05
C SER A 45 -6.30 10.45 0.83
N TYR A 46 -6.88 11.26 -0.05
CA TYR A 46 -7.50 10.78 -1.27
C TYR A 46 -7.11 11.65 -2.47
N SER A 47 -7.14 11.06 -3.65
CA SER A 47 -6.98 11.75 -4.92
C SER A 47 -7.99 11.22 -5.94
N GLU A 48 -8.59 12.12 -6.73
CA GLU A 48 -9.46 11.74 -7.85
C GLU A 48 -8.68 11.53 -9.16
N ASP A 49 -7.46 12.08 -9.24
CA ASP A 49 -6.62 12.07 -10.45
C ASP A 49 -5.33 11.26 -10.30
N GLY A 50 -5.03 10.78 -9.09
CA GLY A 50 -3.80 10.03 -8.79
C GLY A 50 -2.56 10.92 -8.66
N TYR A 51 -2.69 12.24 -8.74
CA TYR A 51 -1.57 13.18 -8.65
C TYR A 51 -1.72 14.13 -7.46
N ASN A 52 -2.92 14.61 -7.19
CA ASN A 52 -3.21 15.58 -6.14
C ASN A 52 -3.93 14.91 -4.97
N PHE A 53 -3.22 14.68 -3.87
CA PHE A 53 -3.75 14.04 -2.67
C PHE A 53 -4.13 15.07 -1.61
N GLU A 54 -5.39 15.01 -1.17
CA GLU A 54 -5.96 15.87 -0.14
C GLU A 54 -6.17 15.11 1.17
N HIS A 55 -5.99 15.79 2.30
CA HIS A 55 -6.27 15.21 3.62
C HIS A 55 -7.74 14.79 3.74
N LEU A 56 -7.99 13.63 4.34
CA LEU A 56 -9.31 13.29 4.88
C LEU A 56 -9.41 13.69 6.35
N ALA A 57 -10.64 13.91 6.84
CA ALA A 57 -10.93 14.30 8.23
C ALA A 57 -10.09 15.49 8.76
N GLY A 58 -9.73 16.44 7.89
CA GLY A 58 -8.86 17.57 8.25
C GLY A 58 -7.46 17.16 8.72
N GLY A 59 -6.99 15.98 8.32
CA GLY A 59 -5.68 15.43 8.69
C GLY A 59 -5.66 14.67 10.02
N ARG A 60 -6.82 14.48 10.67
CA ARG A 60 -6.92 13.70 11.92
C ARG A 60 -6.63 12.21 11.69
N SER A 61 -6.03 11.56 12.69
CA SER A 61 -5.86 10.11 12.73
C SER A 61 -7.22 9.39 12.76
N TYR A 62 -7.29 8.28 12.01
CA TYR A 62 -8.43 7.36 11.91
C TYR A 62 -8.34 6.21 12.91
N LEU A 63 -7.13 5.80 13.29
CA LEU A 63 -6.89 4.69 14.19
C LEU A 63 -5.56 4.88 14.92
N ALA A 64 -5.61 5.16 16.23
CA ALA A 64 -4.41 5.25 17.06
C ALA A 64 -3.81 3.85 17.30
N PRO A 65 -2.48 3.71 17.40
CA PRO A 65 -1.83 2.41 17.62
C PRO A 65 -2.09 1.85 19.03
N GLY A 66 -2.51 0.58 19.10
CA GLY A 66 -2.84 -0.12 20.34
C GLY A 66 -1.96 -1.33 20.64
N VAL A 67 -1.26 -1.86 19.65
CA VAL A 67 -0.47 -3.11 19.74
C VAL A 67 1.03 -2.88 19.49
N GLY A 68 1.84 -3.85 19.92
CA GLY A 68 3.30 -3.77 19.91
C GLY A 68 3.87 -3.06 21.14
N LYS A 69 5.17 -3.25 21.36
CA LYS A 69 5.93 -2.72 22.49
C LYS A 69 5.97 -1.20 22.49
N ASP A 70 6.24 -0.60 21.34
CA ASP A 70 6.38 0.85 21.20
C ASP A 70 5.05 1.53 20.83
N LYS A 71 4.01 0.75 20.51
CA LYS A 71 2.70 1.23 20.05
C LYS A 71 2.84 2.27 18.95
N LEU A 72 3.52 1.90 17.88
CA LEU A 72 3.63 2.72 16.68
C LEU A 72 2.69 2.17 15.59
N MET A 73 2.30 3.05 14.67
CA MET A 73 1.73 2.66 13.38
C MET A 73 2.52 3.34 12.29
N ARG A 74 3.50 2.61 11.75
CA ARG A 74 4.29 3.07 10.60
C ARG A 74 4.01 2.20 9.40
N ASP A 75 4.19 2.78 8.23
CA ASP A 75 4.10 2.09 6.94
C ASP A 75 2.75 1.34 6.78
N PRO A 76 1.59 1.97 7.06
CA PRO A 76 0.31 1.27 7.02
C PRO A 76 -0.02 0.88 5.57
N ASN A 77 -0.19 -0.42 5.35
CA ASN A 77 -0.63 -0.99 4.08
C ASN A 77 -2.08 -1.44 4.17
N ILE A 78 -2.94 -0.95 3.25
CA ILE A 78 -4.35 -1.35 3.16
C ILE A 78 -4.60 -2.04 1.83
N VAL A 79 -5.27 -3.19 1.86
CA VAL A 79 -5.78 -3.86 0.65
C VAL A 79 -7.26 -4.21 0.81
N ARG A 80 -7.97 -4.30 -0.33
CA ARG A 80 -9.29 -4.93 -0.36
C ARG A 80 -9.16 -6.44 -0.52
N GLY A 81 -9.75 -7.19 0.40
CA GLY A 81 -9.79 -8.64 0.38
C GLY A 81 -10.89 -9.24 -0.49
N GLY A 82 -10.81 -10.56 -0.68
CA GLY A 82 -11.82 -11.34 -1.40
C GLY A 82 -13.19 -11.37 -0.72
N ASP A 83 -13.21 -11.12 0.58
CA ASP A 83 -14.40 -11.01 1.42
C ASP A 83 -15.08 -9.63 1.33
N GLY A 84 -14.51 -8.71 0.55
CA GLY A 84 -15.00 -7.34 0.37
C GLY A 84 -14.53 -6.36 1.43
N LYS A 85 -13.83 -6.81 2.49
CA LYS A 85 -13.32 -5.94 3.56
C LYS A 85 -12.01 -5.28 3.16
N PHE A 86 -11.66 -4.23 3.88
CA PHE A 86 -10.33 -3.66 3.90
C PHE A 86 -9.50 -4.31 5.00
N HIS A 87 -8.32 -4.81 4.67
CA HIS A 87 -7.36 -5.38 5.61
C HIS A 87 -6.14 -4.47 5.68
N MET A 88 -5.69 -4.20 6.89
CA MET A 88 -4.54 -3.34 7.13
C MET A 88 -3.47 -4.06 7.94
N VAL A 89 -2.20 -3.89 7.53
CA VAL A 89 -1.02 -4.25 8.32
C VAL A 89 -0.10 -3.04 8.50
N TRP A 90 0.72 -3.04 9.56
CA TRP A 90 1.66 -1.95 9.84
C TRP A 90 2.83 -2.40 10.73
N THR A 91 3.90 -1.59 10.72
CA THR A 91 5.03 -1.71 11.66
C THR A 91 4.63 -1.19 13.05
N VAL A 92 4.75 -2.04 14.08
CA VAL A 92 4.29 -1.73 15.46
C VAL A 92 5.37 -1.21 16.40
N SER A 93 6.64 -1.46 16.08
CA SER A 93 7.81 -1.12 16.90
C SER A 93 9.07 -1.19 16.07
N TRP A 94 10.12 -0.51 16.54
CA TRP A 94 11.47 -0.63 15.96
C TRP A 94 12.08 -2.02 16.14
N THR A 95 11.72 -2.75 17.20
CA THR A 95 12.44 -3.98 17.59
C THR A 95 11.52 -5.17 17.94
N ASP A 96 10.24 -5.09 17.58
CA ASP A 96 9.34 -6.23 17.72
C ASP A 96 9.48 -7.23 16.59
N LYS A 97 8.99 -8.45 16.87
CA LYS A 97 9.01 -9.61 15.98
C LYS A 97 7.63 -9.94 15.42
N GLY A 98 6.79 -8.92 15.27
CA GLY A 98 5.43 -9.07 14.78
C GLY A 98 4.88 -7.77 14.20
N VAL A 99 3.82 -7.92 13.43
CA VAL A 99 3.16 -6.84 12.69
C VAL A 99 1.78 -6.58 13.29
N GLY A 100 1.28 -5.37 13.10
CA GLY A 100 -0.08 -5.03 13.48
C GLY A 100 -1.07 -5.49 12.41
N TYR A 101 -2.29 -5.81 12.80
CA TYR A 101 -3.38 -6.14 11.89
C TYR A 101 -4.73 -5.61 12.39
N ALA A 102 -5.55 -5.11 11.48
CA ALA A 102 -6.96 -4.79 11.69
C ALA A 102 -7.70 -4.86 10.35
N CYS A 103 -9.02 -5.06 10.39
CA CYS A 103 -9.87 -4.97 9.19
C CYS A 103 -11.01 -3.98 9.38
N SER A 104 -11.58 -3.51 8.28
CA SER A 104 -12.70 -2.57 8.27
C SER A 104 -13.62 -2.85 7.08
N ASP A 105 -14.92 -2.61 7.27
CA ASP A 105 -15.92 -2.64 6.19
C ASP A 105 -16.01 -1.28 5.45
N ASP A 106 -15.57 -0.19 6.09
CA ASP A 106 -15.87 1.18 5.65
C ASP A 106 -14.69 2.18 5.79
N LEU A 107 -13.49 1.69 6.12
CA LEU A 107 -12.26 2.47 6.39
C LEU A 107 -12.34 3.44 7.58
N ILE A 108 -13.46 3.49 8.27
CA ILE A 108 -13.74 4.38 9.40
C ILE A 108 -13.73 3.60 10.70
N ASN A 109 -14.47 2.50 10.73
CA ASN A 109 -14.67 1.62 11.86
C ASN A 109 -13.76 0.40 11.68
N TRP A 110 -12.68 0.39 12.47
CA TRP A 110 -11.69 -0.67 12.44
C TRP A 110 -11.97 -1.71 13.53
N SER A 111 -11.66 -2.96 13.24
CA SER A 111 -11.71 -4.06 14.21
C SER A 111 -10.75 -3.81 15.37
N GLU A 112 -10.87 -4.63 16.43
CA GLU A 112 -9.81 -4.73 17.42
C GLU A 112 -8.47 -5.05 16.74
N GLN A 113 -7.42 -4.34 17.17
CA GLN A 113 -6.08 -4.51 16.63
C GLN A 113 -5.46 -5.80 17.15
N GLN A 114 -4.78 -6.51 16.26
CA GLN A 114 -4.09 -7.75 16.57
C GLN A 114 -2.58 -7.57 16.35
N PHE A 115 -1.78 -8.24 17.18
CA PHE A 115 -0.35 -8.41 16.95
C PHE A 115 -0.12 -9.79 16.35
N ILE A 116 0.37 -9.86 15.11
CA ILE A 116 0.70 -11.11 14.42
C ILE A 116 2.20 -11.39 14.61
N PRO A 117 2.59 -12.42 15.38
CA PRO A 117 3.98 -12.67 15.78
C PRO A 117 4.82 -13.37 14.70
N VAL A 118 4.87 -12.82 13.48
CA VAL A 118 5.44 -13.46 12.28
C VAL A 118 6.92 -13.85 12.37
N MET A 119 7.69 -13.24 13.28
CA MET A 119 9.11 -13.57 13.52
C MET A 119 9.40 -14.04 14.95
N ALA A 120 8.38 -14.29 15.79
CA ALA A 120 8.60 -14.65 17.20
C ALA A 120 9.35 -15.98 17.39
N HIS A 121 9.27 -16.88 16.41
CA HIS A 121 9.99 -18.14 16.37
C HIS A 121 11.50 -17.99 16.11
N GLU A 122 11.95 -16.82 15.65
CA GLU A 122 13.34 -16.57 15.26
C GLU A 122 14.07 -15.71 16.32
N PRO A 123 14.94 -16.31 17.16
CA PRO A 123 15.60 -15.59 18.25
C PRO A 123 16.47 -14.42 17.78
N GLU A 124 17.13 -14.56 16.64
CA GLU A 124 18.06 -13.57 16.09
C GLU A 124 17.39 -12.52 15.20
N ALA A 125 16.07 -12.62 14.99
CA ALA A 125 15.30 -11.58 14.33
C ALA A 125 15.34 -10.29 15.17
N ARG A 126 15.63 -9.18 14.51
CA ARG A 126 15.73 -7.86 15.16
C ARG A 126 14.44 -7.05 15.07
N ASN A 127 13.67 -7.27 14.00
CA ASN A 127 12.58 -6.38 13.62
C ASN A 127 11.60 -7.03 12.63
N THR A 128 10.44 -6.43 12.45
CA THR A 128 9.47 -6.71 11.38
C THR A 128 8.93 -5.39 10.85
N TRP A 129 9.51 -4.88 9.76
CA TRP A 129 9.25 -3.54 9.24
C TRP A 129 8.57 -3.56 7.87
N ALA A 130 7.81 -2.48 7.61
CA ALA A 130 7.08 -2.21 6.38
C ALA A 130 6.34 -3.43 5.83
N PRO A 131 5.40 -3.99 6.61
CA PRO A 131 4.60 -5.09 6.12
C PRO A 131 3.59 -4.61 5.07
N GLU A 132 3.36 -5.44 4.06
CA GLU A 132 2.28 -5.27 3.10
C GLU A 132 1.50 -6.57 2.92
N ILE A 133 0.27 -6.46 2.43
CA ILE A 133 -0.56 -7.59 2.03
C ILE A 133 -0.64 -7.62 0.50
N PHE A 134 -0.54 -8.82 -0.07
CA PHE A 134 -1.02 -9.11 -1.42
C PHE A 134 -2.18 -10.10 -1.33
N TYR A 135 -3.34 -9.77 -1.90
CA TYR A 135 -4.46 -10.71 -2.02
C TYR A 135 -4.39 -11.47 -3.35
N ASP A 136 -4.15 -12.78 -3.28
CA ASP A 136 -4.10 -13.66 -4.44
C ASP A 136 -5.49 -14.21 -4.77
N LYS A 137 -6.09 -13.65 -5.82
CA LYS A 137 -7.41 -14.04 -6.31
C LYS A 137 -7.45 -15.48 -6.84
N ASP A 138 -6.32 -16.05 -7.24
CA ASP A 138 -6.29 -17.39 -7.84
C ASP A 138 -6.39 -18.50 -6.77
N ASP A 139 -5.85 -18.26 -5.57
CA ASP A 139 -5.91 -19.20 -4.43
C ASP A 139 -6.89 -18.74 -3.32
N ASP A 140 -7.49 -17.57 -3.45
CA ASP A 140 -8.33 -16.95 -2.41
C ASP A 140 -7.56 -16.93 -1.07
N SER A 141 -6.37 -16.34 -1.11
CA SER A 141 -5.45 -16.27 0.02
C SER A 141 -4.68 -14.96 0.04
N TYR A 142 -4.13 -14.63 1.20
CA TYR A 142 -3.36 -13.43 1.45
C TYR A 142 -1.91 -13.80 1.70
N MET A 143 -0.99 -13.07 1.11
CA MET A 143 0.42 -13.07 1.49
C MET A 143 0.71 -11.80 2.29
N ILE A 144 1.18 -11.95 3.52
CA ILE A 144 1.75 -10.83 4.29
C ILE A 144 3.26 -10.92 4.14
N TYR A 145 3.90 -9.85 3.70
CA TYR A 145 5.35 -9.81 3.50
C TYR A 145 5.97 -8.55 4.10
N TRP A 146 7.18 -8.67 4.63
CA TRP A 146 7.84 -7.62 5.42
C TRP A 146 9.36 -7.74 5.31
N SER A 147 10.07 -6.81 5.94
CA SER A 147 11.53 -6.76 5.96
C SER A 147 12.07 -7.04 7.36
N THR A 148 13.02 -7.98 7.49
CA THR A 148 13.64 -8.35 8.77
C THR A 148 15.14 -8.52 8.62
N THR A 149 15.90 -7.99 9.57
CA THR A 149 17.29 -8.40 9.81
C THR A 149 17.32 -9.59 10.76
N ILE A 150 18.08 -10.61 10.40
CA ILE A 150 18.42 -11.73 11.27
C ILE A 150 19.92 -11.71 11.47
N ARG A 151 20.37 -11.55 12.73
CA ARG A 151 21.79 -11.35 13.03
C ARG A 151 22.64 -12.48 12.47
N GLY A 152 23.72 -12.11 11.78
CA GLY A 152 24.69 -13.05 11.22
C GLY A 152 24.21 -13.91 10.05
N ARG A 153 22.97 -13.73 9.54
CA ARG A 153 22.44 -14.57 8.46
C ARG A 153 23.01 -14.23 7.08
N PHE A 154 23.31 -12.96 6.83
CA PHE A 154 23.81 -12.45 5.54
C PHE A 154 25.10 -11.63 5.73
N PRO A 155 26.18 -12.23 6.26
CA PRO A 155 27.40 -11.51 6.61
C PRO A 155 28.06 -10.78 5.43
N GLU A 156 27.82 -11.24 4.20
CA GLU A 156 28.36 -10.69 2.96
C GLU A 156 27.86 -9.26 2.63
N THR A 157 26.69 -8.88 3.13
CA THR A 157 26.13 -7.51 2.99
C THR A 157 26.08 -6.76 4.32
N GLN A 158 26.74 -7.28 5.36
CA GLN A 158 26.73 -6.68 6.68
C GLN A 158 27.66 -5.46 6.72
N LEU A 159 27.09 -4.31 7.10
CA LEU A 159 27.84 -3.09 7.41
C LEU A 159 27.70 -2.76 8.90
N ASP A 160 28.65 -2.00 9.45
CA ASP A 160 28.56 -1.43 10.80
C ASP A 160 27.68 -0.15 10.84
N ALA A 161 27.39 0.42 9.66
CA ALA A 161 26.48 1.55 9.51
C ALA A 161 25.02 1.15 9.80
N ASP A 162 24.16 2.15 9.99
CA ASP A 162 22.71 1.97 10.19
C ASP A 162 22.38 0.92 11.29
N ASP A 163 23.10 1.00 12.42
CA ASP A 163 22.98 0.06 13.57
C ASP A 163 23.14 -1.43 13.18
N GLY A 164 23.86 -1.69 12.08
CA GLY A 164 24.06 -3.02 11.52
C GLY A 164 22.79 -3.71 11.03
N TYR A 165 21.73 -2.97 10.72
CA TYR A 165 20.56 -3.56 10.06
C TYR A 165 20.94 -4.04 8.65
N ASN A 166 20.49 -5.24 8.31
CA ASN A 166 20.80 -5.95 7.08
C ASN A 166 19.62 -6.87 6.73
N HIS A 167 18.60 -6.26 6.13
CA HIS A 167 17.28 -6.83 5.92
C HIS A 167 17.23 -7.76 4.71
N ARG A 168 16.32 -8.72 4.78
CA ARG A 168 15.75 -9.44 3.63
C ARG A 168 14.22 -9.45 3.73
N LYS A 169 13.56 -9.76 2.62
CA LYS A 169 12.10 -9.89 2.56
C LYS A 169 11.67 -11.28 3.00
N TYR A 170 10.67 -11.35 3.86
CA TYR A 170 10.05 -12.60 4.34
C TYR A 170 8.54 -12.52 4.16
N TYR A 171 7.87 -13.67 4.19
CA TYR A 171 6.42 -13.73 4.08
C TYR A 171 5.79 -14.88 4.88
N VAL A 172 4.49 -14.72 5.16
CA VAL A 172 3.56 -15.80 5.51
C VAL A 172 2.37 -15.74 4.54
N THR A 173 1.62 -16.84 4.46
CA THR A 173 0.32 -16.90 3.80
C THR A 173 -0.78 -17.21 4.81
N THR A 174 -1.99 -16.72 4.55
CA THR A 174 -3.19 -16.95 5.38
C THR A 174 -4.44 -16.88 4.50
N LYS A 175 -5.54 -17.51 4.92
CA LYS A 175 -6.86 -17.32 4.30
C LYS A 175 -7.80 -16.46 5.15
N ASP A 176 -7.48 -16.24 6.42
CA ASP A 176 -8.42 -15.70 7.40
C ASP A 176 -7.80 -14.74 8.44
N PHE A 177 -6.50 -14.45 8.33
CA PHE A 177 -5.72 -13.66 9.26
C PHE A 177 -5.70 -14.21 10.71
N LYS A 178 -5.96 -15.51 10.88
CA LYS A 178 -5.88 -16.22 12.17
C LYS A 178 -4.87 -17.35 12.11
N GLU A 179 -4.93 -18.14 11.04
CA GLU A 179 -3.96 -19.21 10.78
C GLU A 179 -2.95 -18.76 9.73
N PHE A 180 -1.66 -18.96 10.02
CA PHE A 180 -0.56 -18.53 9.16
C PHE A 180 0.34 -19.71 8.81
N SER A 181 0.84 -19.72 7.57
CA SER A 181 1.92 -20.62 7.20
C SER A 181 3.19 -20.33 7.99
N GLU A 182 4.15 -21.25 7.94
CA GLU A 182 5.52 -20.96 8.37
C GLU A 182 6.10 -19.78 7.59
N THR A 183 6.90 -18.96 8.27
CA THR A 183 7.62 -17.85 7.66
C THR A 183 8.68 -18.35 6.71
N LYS A 184 8.72 -17.77 5.51
CA LYS A 184 9.68 -18.12 4.46
C LYS A 184 10.39 -16.88 3.93
N LEU A 185 11.61 -17.07 3.44
CA LEU A 185 12.36 -16.04 2.72
C LEU A 185 11.65 -15.78 1.38
N LEU A 186 11.29 -14.51 1.13
CA LEU A 186 10.67 -14.07 -0.11
C LEU A 186 11.73 -13.67 -1.15
N TYR A 187 12.72 -12.87 -0.71
CA TYR A 187 13.69 -12.26 -1.62
C TYR A 187 15.03 -11.96 -0.96
N GLU A 188 16.09 -12.39 -1.64
CA GLU A 188 17.50 -12.19 -1.32
C GLU A 188 18.25 -11.86 -2.61
N PRO A 189 18.49 -10.57 -2.93
CA PRO A 189 19.17 -10.14 -4.15
C PRO A 189 20.69 -9.98 -4.07
N GLY A 190 21.33 -10.28 -2.94
CA GLY A 190 22.74 -10.00 -2.67
C GLY A 190 23.02 -8.59 -2.15
N PHE A 191 21.99 -7.87 -1.67
CA PHE A 191 22.12 -6.56 -1.02
C PHE A 191 21.11 -6.39 0.13
N ASN A 192 21.30 -5.37 0.97
CA ASN A 192 20.37 -5.04 2.06
C ASN A 192 19.05 -4.52 1.48
N VAL A 193 17.99 -5.33 1.51
CA VAL A 193 16.70 -5.01 0.87
C VAL A 193 15.61 -4.78 1.90
N ILE A 194 14.94 -3.62 1.81
CA ILE A 194 13.85 -3.21 2.69
C ILE A 194 12.68 -2.65 1.87
N ASP A 195 11.53 -2.46 2.53
CA ASP A 195 10.27 -2.03 1.95
C ASP A 195 9.86 -2.87 0.74
N GLY A 196 8.70 -2.58 0.18
CA GLY A 196 8.38 -3.08 -1.15
C GLY A 196 6.90 -3.32 -1.35
N THR A 197 6.50 -3.25 -2.61
CA THR A 197 5.13 -3.49 -3.04
C THR A 197 5.10 -4.44 -4.22
N ILE A 198 4.10 -5.32 -4.26
CA ILE A 198 3.92 -6.30 -5.32
C ILE A 198 2.66 -5.97 -6.11
N ILE A 199 2.82 -5.88 -7.43
CA ILE A 199 1.71 -5.84 -8.38
C ILE A 199 1.69 -7.13 -9.22
N LYS A 200 0.54 -7.45 -9.79
CA LYS A 200 0.41 -8.51 -10.79
C LYS A 200 0.03 -7.88 -12.13
N GLU A 201 0.88 -8.05 -13.14
CA GLU A 201 0.71 -7.49 -14.47
C GLU A 201 1.07 -8.57 -15.51
N GLU A 202 0.20 -8.79 -16.50
CA GLU A 202 0.41 -9.76 -17.59
C GLU A 202 0.83 -11.18 -17.13
N GLY A 203 0.33 -11.61 -15.97
CA GLY A 203 0.63 -12.92 -15.39
C GLY A 203 2.00 -13.03 -14.71
N GLU A 204 2.69 -11.90 -14.49
CA GLU A 204 3.89 -11.79 -13.68
C GLU A 204 3.62 -11.04 -12.38
N TYR A 205 4.36 -11.41 -11.34
CA TYR A 205 4.45 -10.64 -10.11
C TYR A 205 5.65 -9.74 -10.19
N ILE A 206 5.42 -8.44 -10.07
CA ILE A 206 6.45 -7.41 -10.15
C ILE A 206 6.55 -6.78 -8.78
N MET A 207 7.74 -6.88 -8.16
CA MET A 207 8.01 -6.31 -6.86
C MET A 207 8.91 -5.09 -7.00
N PHE A 208 8.45 -3.95 -6.51
CA PHE A 208 9.25 -2.76 -6.29
C PHE A 208 9.88 -2.89 -4.90
N VAL A 209 11.19 -2.66 -4.78
CA VAL A 209 11.93 -2.82 -3.51
C VAL A 209 12.92 -1.68 -3.34
N LYS A 210 13.23 -1.34 -2.09
CA LYS A 210 14.31 -0.39 -1.78
C LYS A 210 15.63 -1.14 -1.59
N ASP A 211 16.66 -0.69 -2.28
CA ASP A 211 18.04 -1.01 -1.95
C ASP A 211 18.50 -0.10 -0.80
N GLU A 212 18.66 -0.69 0.39
CA GLU A 212 19.02 0.01 1.62
C GLU A 212 20.55 0.14 1.79
N THR A 213 21.34 -0.29 0.81
CA THR A 213 22.80 -0.24 0.88
C THR A 213 23.29 1.17 1.15
N ARG A 214 24.11 1.30 2.20
CA ARG A 214 24.58 2.58 2.73
C ARG A 214 25.85 3.07 2.02
N GLU A 215 26.76 2.16 1.68
CA GLU A 215 28.07 2.46 1.11
C GLU A 215 28.48 1.41 0.05
N PRO A 216 28.66 1.80 -1.23
CA PRO A 216 28.23 3.08 -1.80
C PRO A 216 26.71 3.29 -1.60
N ALA A 217 26.28 4.55 -1.51
CA ALA A 217 24.88 4.85 -1.23
C ALA A 217 24.03 4.46 -2.44
N GLU A 218 23.13 3.50 -2.23
CA GLU A 218 22.11 3.13 -3.20
C GLU A 218 20.81 3.86 -2.84
N LYS A 219 20.18 3.54 -1.69
CA LYS A 219 18.98 4.20 -1.13
C LYS A 219 17.92 4.54 -2.18
N ASN A 220 17.74 3.65 -3.15
CA ASN A 220 16.91 3.83 -4.34
C ASN A 220 15.89 2.69 -4.48
N ILE A 221 14.89 2.89 -5.35
CA ILE A 221 13.90 1.86 -5.65
C ILE A 221 14.33 1.11 -6.92
N ARG A 222 14.19 -0.21 -6.90
CA ARG A 222 14.48 -1.13 -8.00
C ARG A 222 13.30 -2.08 -8.20
N ILE A 223 13.30 -2.81 -9.31
CA ILE A 223 12.24 -3.75 -9.68
C ILE A 223 12.80 -5.16 -9.81
N THR A 224 12.08 -6.16 -9.31
CA THR A 224 12.30 -7.57 -9.64
C THR A 224 11.00 -8.24 -10.08
N ARG A 225 11.09 -9.33 -10.83
CA ARG A 225 9.96 -10.03 -11.44
C ARG A 225 9.99 -11.52 -11.13
N SER A 226 8.82 -12.13 -11.00
CA SER A 226 8.62 -13.57 -10.86
C SER A 226 7.36 -14.04 -11.58
N LYS A 227 7.31 -15.33 -11.92
CA LYS A 227 6.06 -16.02 -12.34
C LYS A 227 5.27 -16.58 -11.15
N GLN A 228 5.80 -16.49 -9.93
CA GLN A 228 5.17 -17.01 -8.71
C GLN A 228 5.18 -15.91 -7.64
N LEU A 229 4.07 -15.76 -6.91
CA LEU A 229 3.94 -14.76 -5.85
C LEU A 229 4.98 -14.97 -4.73
N THR A 230 5.20 -16.23 -4.38
CA THR A 230 5.87 -16.63 -3.14
C THR A 230 7.38 -16.90 -3.29
N GLY A 231 8.00 -16.44 -4.37
CA GLY A 231 9.43 -16.63 -4.62
C GLY A 231 9.77 -16.68 -6.11
N GLY A 232 11.02 -17.01 -6.42
CA GLY A 232 11.51 -17.06 -7.82
C GLY A 232 11.74 -15.69 -8.45
N TYR A 233 11.75 -14.63 -7.65
CA TYR A 233 12.11 -13.28 -8.07
C TYR A 233 13.54 -13.26 -8.62
N GLY A 234 13.70 -12.75 -9.84
CA GLY A 234 15.00 -12.60 -10.49
C GLY A 234 15.87 -11.49 -9.90
N PRO A 235 17.00 -11.17 -10.54
CA PRO A 235 17.82 -10.02 -10.15
C PRO A 235 17.03 -8.71 -10.14
N ALA A 236 17.37 -7.80 -9.24
CA ALA A 236 16.85 -6.44 -9.25
C ALA A 236 17.34 -5.68 -10.50
N SER A 237 16.51 -4.81 -11.04
CA SER A 237 16.87 -3.87 -12.09
C SER A 237 17.87 -2.82 -11.59
N GLU A 238 18.35 -1.99 -12.53
CA GLU A 238 18.90 -0.69 -12.20
C GLU A 238 17.86 0.19 -11.46
N PRO A 239 18.30 1.24 -10.74
CA PRO A 239 17.42 2.17 -10.04
C PRO A 239 16.36 2.79 -10.98
N ILE A 240 15.12 2.86 -10.50
CA ILE A 240 14.02 3.56 -11.21
C ILE A 240 13.82 5.00 -10.72
N THR A 241 14.51 5.37 -9.63
CA THR A 241 14.49 6.70 -9.03
C THR A 241 15.76 7.49 -9.40
N GLY A 242 15.70 8.82 -9.27
CA GLY A 242 16.83 9.72 -9.52
C GLY A 242 17.86 9.77 -8.38
N ASP A 243 18.77 10.75 -8.45
CA ASP A 243 19.85 10.98 -7.48
C ASP A 243 19.33 11.65 -6.18
N TYR A 244 18.54 10.88 -5.43
CA TYR A 244 17.97 11.21 -4.13
C TYR A 244 17.61 9.92 -3.39
N TRP A 245 17.40 10.01 -2.09
CA TRP A 245 17.03 8.85 -1.29
C TRP A 245 15.52 8.64 -1.29
N ALA A 246 15.10 7.44 -1.67
CA ALA A 246 13.71 7.05 -1.79
C ALA A 246 13.43 5.80 -0.95
N GLU A 247 12.25 5.73 -0.33
CA GLU A 247 11.81 4.57 0.43
C GLU A 247 10.30 4.35 0.34
N GLY A 248 9.85 3.15 0.73
CA GLY A 248 8.43 2.85 0.80
C GLY A 248 7.66 2.97 -0.52
N PRO A 249 8.03 2.23 -1.57
CA PRO A 249 7.31 2.26 -2.83
C PRO A 249 5.89 1.71 -2.66
N THR A 250 4.92 2.37 -3.28
CA THR A 250 3.56 1.84 -3.52
C THR A 250 3.11 2.20 -4.93
N ALA A 251 2.33 1.36 -5.60
CA ALA A 251 2.06 1.49 -7.03
C ALA A 251 0.57 1.45 -7.37
N ALA A 252 0.13 2.31 -8.30
CA ALA A 252 -1.21 2.28 -8.90
C ALA A 252 -1.16 2.60 -10.39
N LYS A 253 -2.20 2.19 -11.12
CA LYS A 253 -2.40 2.63 -12.51
C LYS A 253 -3.11 3.99 -12.53
N VAL A 254 -2.46 4.99 -13.10
CA VAL A 254 -3.01 6.35 -13.32
C VAL A 254 -2.98 6.64 -14.80
N GLU A 255 -4.14 6.94 -15.39
CA GLU A 255 -4.27 7.27 -16.83
C GLU A 255 -3.61 6.24 -17.78
N GLY A 256 -3.63 4.96 -17.39
CA GLY A 256 -3.04 3.86 -18.16
C GLY A 256 -1.53 3.67 -17.98
N GLN A 257 -0.88 4.45 -17.10
CA GLN A 257 0.52 4.31 -16.72
C GLN A 257 0.64 3.77 -15.30
N TRP A 258 1.70 3.02 -15.02
CA TRP A 258 2.08 2.71 -13.65
C TRP A 258 2.73 3.94 -13.01
N VAL A 259 2.18 4.39 -11.89
CA VAL A 259 2.76 5.41 -11.02
C VAL A 259 3.19 4.75 -9.73
N VAL A 260 4.45 4.93 -9.35
CA VAL A 260 5.04 4.45 -8.10
C VAL A 260 5.31 5.65 -7.22
N TYR A 261 4.60 5.76 -6.11
CA TYR A 261 4.79 6.78 -5.08
C TYR A 261 5.77 6.28 -4.01
N PHE A 262 6.54 7.18 -3.41
CA PHE A 262 7.54 6.84 -2.39
C PHE A 262 7.90 8.05 -1.51
N ASP A 263 8.46 7.80 -0.33
CA ASP A 263 8.93 8.84 0.60
C ASP A 263 10.37 9.27 0.23
N LYS A 264 10.54 10.55 -0.14
CA LYS A 264 11.86 11.20 -0.23
C LYS A 264 12.22 11.73 1.16
N TYR A 265 12.53 10.83 2.08
CA TYR A 265 12.56 11.11 3.53
C TYR A 265 13.61 12.14 3.96
N ILE A 266 14.70 12.29 3.20
CA ILE A 266 15.69 13.37 3.41
C ILE A 266 15.11 14.74 3.02
N ASP A 267 14.35 14.78 1.93
CA ASP A 267 13.70 15.98 1.40
C ASP A 267 12.38 16.31 2.11
N LYS A 268 11.88 15.38 2.94
CA LYS A 268 10.62 15.50 3.71
C LYS A 268 9.41 15.75 2.82
N LYS A 269 9.36 15.09 1.67
CA LYS A 269 8.24 15.11 0.72
C LYS A 269 8.02 13.74 0.09
N MET A 270 6.82 13.49 -0.43
CA MET A 270 6.58 12.36 -1.31
C MET A 270 7.19 12.64 -2.70
N GLY A 271 7.62 11.58 -3.38
CA GLY A 271 8.03 11.56 -4.77
C GLY A 271 7.24 10.50 -5.55
N ALA A 272 7.34 10.57 -6.88
CA ALA A 272 6.78 9.55 -7.75
C ALA A 272 7.55 9.40 -9.05
N VAL A 273 7.54 8.18 -9.58
CA VAL A 273 8.00 7.87 -10.94
C VAL A 273 6.86 7.21 -11.72
N ALA A 274 6.82 7.44 -13.03
CA ALA A 274 5.80 6.88 -13.91
C ALA A 274 6.41 6.10 -15.08
N SER A 275 5.73 5.03 -15.49
CA SER A 275 6.12 4.19 -16.62
C SER A 275 4.89 3.60 -17.33
N SER A 276 4.91 3.54 -18.66
CA SER A 276 3.89 2.86 -19.46
C SER A 276 4.24 1.40 -19.80
N ASP A 277 5.50 0.99 -19.61
CA ASP A 277 6.04 -0.30 -20.03
C ASP A 277 6.75 -1.06 -18.91
N LEU A 278 6.83 -0.49 -17.70
CA LEU A 278 7.55 -1.02 -16.54
C LEU A 278 9.06 -1.18 -16.75
N GLU A 279 9.60 -0.55 -17.79
CA GLU A 279 11.02 -0.57 -18.16
C GLU A 279 11.61 0.84 -18.12
N ASN A 280 10.92 1.80 -18.75
CA ASN A 280 11.35 3.20 -18.86
C ASN A 280 10.59 4.05 -17.84
N TRP A 281 11.33 4.70 -16.95
CA TRP A 281 10.77 5.46 -15.82
C TRP A 281 11.07 6.95 -15.95
N THR A 282 10.05 7.77 -15.65
CA THR A 282 10.16 9.23 -15.60
C THR A 282 9.86 9.71 -14.19
N ASP A 283 10.75 10.50 -13.59
CA ASP A 283 10.45 11.20 -12.34
C ASP A 283 9.35 12.26 -12.59
N ILE A 284 8.24 12.10 -11.86
CA ILE A 284 7.08 12.99 -11.92
C ILE A 284 6.80 13.62 -10.54
N SER A 285 7.80 13.66 -9.66
CA SER A 285 7.66 14.20 -8.29
C SER A 285 7.14 15.63 -8.25
N GLU A 286 7.41 16.44 -9.28
CA GLU A 286 6.92 17.83 -9.36
C GLU A 286 5.46 17.92 -9.87
N LYS A 287 4.87 16.81 -10.29
CA LYS A 287 3.46 16.72 -10.72
C LYS A 287 2.53 16.26 -9.60
N ILE A 288 3.08 15.68 -8.53
CA ILE A 288 2.27 15.17 -7.42
C ILE A 288 2.23 16.19 -6.28
N THR A 289 1.11 16.22 -5.57
CA THR A 289 1.00 16.93 -4.30
C THR A 289 0.48 15.98 -3.25
N PHE A 290 1.11 16.02 -2.08
CA PHE A 290 0.69 15.25 -0.92
C PHE A 290 0.50 16.15 0.28
N PRO A 291 -0.35 15.74 1.23
CA PRO A 291 -0.49 16.47 2.46
C PRO A 291 0.83 16.57 3.23
N LYS A 292 1.08 17.71 3.88
CA LYS A 292 2.36 17.96 4.55
C LYS A 292 2.61 16.95 5.67
N GLY A 293 3.82 16.38 5.69
CA GLY A 293 4.23 15.42 6.71
C GLY A 293 3.80 13.98 6.42
N THR A 294 3.17 13.72 5.27
CA THR A 294 2.99 12.37 4.73
C THR A 294 4.34 11.67 4.64
N ARG A 295 4.36 10.42 5.09
CA ARG A 295 5.49 9.51 4.99
C ARG A 295 5.05 8.20 4.34
N HIS A 296 5.96 7.23 4.26
CA HIS A 296 5.72 5.88 3.74
C HIS A 296 4.34 5.34 4.13
N GLY A 297 3.62 4.88 3.11
CA GLY A 297 2.26 4.42 3.17
C GLY A 297 1.91 3.62 1.91
N SER A 298 0.62 3.33 1.70
CA SER A 298 0.16 2.56 0.55
C SER A 298 -1.02 3.20 -0.15
N VAL A 299 -1.13 3.01 -1.46
CA VAL A 299 -2.32 3.38 -2.24
C VAL A 299 -3.24 2.19 -2.43
N VAL A 300 -4.54 2.40 -2.23
CA VAL A 300 -5.61 1.45 -2.54
C VAL A 300 -6.72 2.16 -3.29
N MET A 301 -7.29 1.49 -4.29
CA MET A 301 -8.41 2.02 -5.05
C MET A 301 -9.73 1.76 -4.34
N ILE A 302 -10.56 2.81 -4.21
CA ILE A 302 -11.90 2.74 -3.62
C ILE A 302 -12.94 3.38 -4.54
N SER A 303 -14.20 3.00 -4.36
CA SER A 303 -15.31 3.64 -5.06
C SER A 303 -15.60 5.04 -4.52
N ARG A 304 -16.30 5.86 -5.31
CA ARG A 304 -16.79 7.16 -4.85
C ARG A 304 -17.77 7.04 -3.69
N ASP A 305 -18.58 5.97 -3.66
CA ASP A 305 -19.52 5.70 -2.58
C ASP A 305 -18.80 5.39 -1.26
N GLU A 306 -17.63 4.74 -1.31
CA GLU A 306 -16.79 4.51 -0.13
C GLU A 306 -16.03 5.76 0.33
N LEU A 307 -15.68 6.66 -0.59
CA LEU A 307 -15.09 7.95 -0.26
C LEU A 307 -16.10 8.88 0.46
N ALA A 308 -17.36 8.87 0.05
CA ALA A 308 -18.39 9.79 0.56
C ALA A 308 -18.48 9.86 2.11
N PRO A 309 -18.56 8.74 2.86
CA PRO A 309 -18.59 8.78 4.32
C PRO A 309 -17.27 9.27 4.93
N LEU A 310 -16.12 9.06 4.29
CA LEU A 310 -14.81 9.56 4.75
C LEU A 310 -14.74 11.10 4.68
N LEU A 311 -15.34 11.71 3.67
CA LEU A 311 -15.42 13.17 3.52
C LEU A 311 -16.34 13.83 4.56
N ALA A 312 -17.30 13.08 5.11
CA ALA A 312 -18.28 13.60 6.07
C ALA A 312 -17.78 13.62 7.53
N LYS A 313 -16.57 13.09 7.81
CA LYS A 313 -15.99 12.93 9.15
C LYS A 313 -15.18 14.13 9.64
#